data_AF-A0A0N0AKI5-F1
#
_entry.id   AF-A0A0N0AKI5-F1
#
_cell.length_a   1.000
_cell.length_b   1.000
_cell.length_c   1.000
_cell.angle_alpha   90.00
_cell.angle_beta   90.00
_cell.angle_gamma   90.00
#
_symmetry.space_group_name_H-M   'P 1'
#
loop_
_entity.id
_entity.type
_entity.pdbx_description
1 polymer ?
#
loop_
_entity_poly.entity_id
_entity_poly.type
_entity_poly.pdbx_seq_one_letter_code
_entity_poly.pdbx_strand_id
1 'polypeptide(L)'
;MPTPPCHVLYCEGWDTERGRAVGVLEAVAASARDETGDQYAVLVRDAAGAPLVLLEIAWAHGHCGVWVFDGEGLRRTHHRYAREEDGGLALTHSRQWADPVSEEAASGRVPLLRSVEVLGGNWSVYRGEFAGGGHTSSHQWLEDDLASITHVRAPAFGRWEELAALHPLLSGADVELRDADVAPDRDPAPAPWAPPGPLVPLGVDGLFQPGRCYRDARDQRPGTVEVHDAGTLVLPTGRVLLRNPQGLGFAGQEQALSVPLPVGEHPVRVSVLRQAGPGGESAVVAGLRVDVADLVGVPVDAWEMALRPGESLEELREGRFHGVDVDRDSGLVSVCDAACLPHLVEVLTDPDTHPDLVIGYTPRERETLADRERELREAAQAFLDAPGTLTGQEFAEAISPSLEGDLEFRQSMYTLVRLAHGVVHTQDPGPARFAEPGERARDTGPWTRTLSEPVTGGNLVTAFVGDRVSSCPVWLGRAADGRVAALLVDTLAVERPAQY
;
A
#
# COMPACT_ATOMS: atom_id res chain seq x y z
N MET A 1 -0.85 -25.09 40.27
CA MET A 1 -1.88 -24.32 40.99
C MET A 1 -3.22 -24.66 40.35
N PRO A 2 -4.34 -24.76 41.08
CA PRO A 2 -5.65 -24.93 40.44
C PRO A 2 -5.91 -23.73 39.52
N THR A 3 -6.30 -23.99 38.28
CA THR A 3 -6.55 -22.94 37.28
C THR A 3 -7.71 -22.06 37.72
N PRO A 4 -7.61 -20.72 37.65
CA PRO A 4 -8.75 -19.87 37.94
C PRO A 4 -9.87 -20.14 36.91
N PRO A 5 -11.12 -20.38 37.35
CA PRO A 5 -12.23 -20.51 36.42
C PRO A 5 -12.38 -19.21 35.64
N CYS A 6 -12.54 -19.32 34.32
CA CYS A 6 -12.74 -18.18 33.44
C CYS A 6 -14.17 -18.17 32.92
N HIS A 7 -14.71 -16.97 32.74
CA HIS A 7 -16.08 -16.76 32.31
C HIS A 7 -16.15 -16.21 30.88
N VAL A 8 -17.06 -16.75 30.09
CA VAL A 8 -17.29 -16.35 28.69
C VAL A 8 -18.57 -15.52 28.61
N LEU A 9 -18.49 -14.38 27.94
CA LEU A 9 -19.62 -13.50 27.66
C LEU A 9 -19.70 -13.28 26.14
N TYR A 10 -20.88 -13.47 25.55
CA TYR A 10 -21.12 -13.15 24.15
C TYR A 10 -21.70 -11.74 24.04
N CYS A 11 -21.23 -10.96 23.07
CA CYS A 11 -21.62 -9.56 22.93
C CYS A 11 -21.44 -9.06 21.49
N GLU A 12 -21.86 -7.83 21.20
CA GLU A 12 -21.62 -7.15 19.93
C GLU A 12 -20.17 -6.66 19.79
N GLY A 13 -19.48 -6.39 20.92
CA GLY A 13 -18.08 -5.97 20.93
C GLY A 13 -17.67 -5.30 22.24
N TRP A 14 -16.64 -4.45 22.19
CA TRP A 14 -16.07 -3.77 23.36
C TRP A 14 -16.02 -2.26 23.20
N ASP A 15 -16.56 -1.55 24.18
CA ASP A 15 -16.45 -0.08 24.30
C ASP A 15 -15.16 0.25 25.03
N THR A 16 -14.20 0.80 24.31
CA THR A 16 -12.88 1.14 24.88
C THR A 16 -12.93 2.35 25.80
N GLU A 17 -13.82 3.30 25.55
CA GLU A 17 -13.95 4.49 26.39
C GLU A 17 -14.59 4.14 27.73
N ARG A 18 -15.57 3.23 27.72
CA ARG A 18 -16.31 2.81 28.92
C ARG A 18 -15.74 1.55 29.58
N GLY A 19 -14.82 0.84 28.94
CA GLY A 19 -14.21 -0.38 29.45
C GLY A 19 -15.23 -1.49 29.72
N ARG A 20 -16.17 -1.71 28.79
CA ARG A 20 -17.24 -2.72 28.97
C ARG A 20 -17.70 -3.34 27.64
N ALA A 21 -18.32 -4.52 27.74
CA ALA A 21 -18.98 -5.16 26.61
C ALA A 21 -20.18 -4.32 26.11
N VAL A 22 -20.41 -4.35 24.79
CA VAL A 22 -21.52 -3.69 24.11
C VAL A 22 -22.51 -4.76 23.64
N GLY A 23 -23.81 -4.59 23.91
CA GLY A 23 -24.85 -5.46 23.38
C GLY A 23 -24.67 -6.92 23.82
N VAL A 24 -24.84 -7.20 25.11
CA VAL A 24 -24.69 -8.59 25.62
C VAL A 24 -25.70 -9.51 24.96
N LEU A 25 -25.23 -10.63 24.39
CA LEU A 25 -26.01 -11.61 23.66
C LEU A 25 -26.27 -12.85 24.51
N GLU A 26 -27.41 -13.51 24.28
CA GLU A 26 -27.61 -14.89 24.73
C GLU A 26 -26.69 -15.83 23.94
N ALA A 27 -26.20 -16.89 24.59
CA ALA A 27 -25.34 -17.89 23.94
C ALA A 27 -26.01 -18.54 22.72
N VAL A 28 -27.33 -18.75 22.75
CA VAL A 28 -28.10 -19.30 21.61
C VAL A 28 -28.09 -18.32 20.43
N ALA A 29 -28.21 -17.02 20.67
CA ALA A 29 -28.17 -16.01 19.62
C ALA A 29 -26.77 -15.92 19.00
N ALA A 30 -25.73 -15.95 19.83
CA ALA A 30 -24.34 -15.98 19.35
C ALA A 30 -24.01 -17.26 18.57
N SER A 31 -24.52 -18.42 19.01
CA SER A 31 -24.37 -19.70 18.28
C SER A 31 -25.02 -19.66 16.91
N ALA A 32 -26.22 -19.06 16.79
CA ALA A 32 -26.88 -18.91 15.50
C ALA A 32 -26.10 -17.98 14.55
N ARG A 33 -25.43 -16.95 15.09
CA ARG A 33 -24.53 -16.09 14.31
C ARG A 33 -23.27 -16.83 13.88
N ASP A 34 -22.66 -17.61 14.76
CA ASP A 34 -21.51 -18.46 14.42
C ASP A 34 -21.83 -19.42 13.27
N GLU A 35 -22.99 -20.08 13.32
CA GLU A 35 -23.46 -21.00 12.27
C GLU A 35 -23.69 -20.31 10.91
N THR A 36 -24.18 -19.07 10.91
CA THR A 36 -24.43 -18.28 9.70
C THR A 36 -23.21 -17.50 9.23
N GLY A 37 -22.19 -17.40 10.07
CA GLY A 37 -20.99 -16.60 9.85
C GLY A 37 -21.15 -15.10 10.10
N ASP A 38 -22.25 -14.69 10.70
CA ASP A 38 -22.53 -13.31 11.10
C ASP A 38 -21.57 -12.83 12.19
N GLN A 39 -21.41 -11.51 12.30
CA GLN A 39 -20.49 -10.92 13.26
C GLN A 39 -20.99 -10.99 14.72
N TYR A 40 -20.09 -11.31 15.64
CA TYR A 40 -20.28 -11.22 17.10
C TYR A 40 -18.93 -11.25 17.82
N ALA A 41 -18.93 -10.97 19.11
CA ALA A 41 -17.73 -11.00 19.93
C ALA A 41 -17.85 -11.93 21.15
N VAL A 42 -16.71 -12.45 21.59
CA VAL A 42 -16.57 -13.31 22.77
C VAL A 42 -15.59 -12.66 23.73
N LEU A 43 -16.05 -12.29 24.92
CA LEU A 43 -15.21 -11.76 25.97
C LEU A 43 -14.92 -12.84 27.02
N VAL A 44 -13.64 -13.20 27.16
CA VAL A 44 -13.14 -14.07 28.22
C VAL A 44 -12.69 -13.20 29.39
N ARG A 45 -13.18 -13.53 30.59
CA ARG A 45 -12.91 -12.81 31.83
C ARG A 45 -12.40 -13.75 32.91
N ASP A 46 -11.66 -13.21 33.85
CA ASP A 46 -11.29 -13.95 35.06
C ASP A 46 -12.49 -14.12 36.01
N ALA A 47 -12.25 -14.80 37.14
CA ALA A 47 -13.26 -15.02 38.18
C ALA A 47 -13.74 -13.71 38.87
N ALA A 48 -12.96 -12.63 38.79
CA ALA A 48 -13.33 -11.31 39.32
C ALA A 48 -14.10 -10.46 38.29
N GLY A 49 -14.21 -10.92 37.04
CA GLY A 49 -14.88 -10.23 35.94
C GLY A 49 -13.97 -9.28 35.16
N ALA A 50 -12.66 -9.28 35.40
CA ALA A 50 -11.70 -8.50 34.62
C ALA A 50 -11.53 -9.10 33.21
N PRO A 51 -11.48 -8.28 32.14
CA PRO A 51 -11.29 -8.77 30.78
C PRO A 51 -9.87 -9.32 30.59
N LEU A 52 -9.78 -10.50 29.97
CA LEU A 52 -8.50 -11.13 29.62
C LEU A 52 -8.31 -11.15 28.10
N VAL A 53 -9.32 -11.62 27.37
CA VAL A 53 -9.30 -11.75 25.92
C VAL A 53 -10.64 -11.33 25.33
N LEU A 54 -10.62 -10.60 24.22
CA LEU A 54 -11.80 -10.34 23.40
C LEU A 54 -11.56 -10.93 22.01
N LEU A 55 -12.45 -11.80 21.57
CA LEU A 55 -12.49 -12.37 20.24
C LEU A 55 -13.53 -11.62 19.42
N GLU A 56 -13.16 -11.17 18.22
CA GLU A 56 -14.04 -10.52 17.24
C GLU A 56 -14.22 -11.50 16.07
N ILE A 57 -15.41 -12.10 15.93
CA ILE A 57 -15.67 -13.23 15.03
C ILE A 57 -16.61 -12.80 13.91
N ALA A 58 -16.24 -13.08 12.65
CA ALA A 58 -17.11 -12.90 11.48
C ALA A 58 -16.71 -13.90 10.38
N TRP A 59 -17.25 -15.11 10.43
CA TRP A 59 -16.82 -16.20 9.54
C TRP A 59 -17.20 -15.99 8.08
N ALA A 60 -18.30 -15.29 7.80
CA ALA A 60 -18.65 -14.90 6.44
C ALA A 60 -17.60 -13.99 5.79
N HIS A 61 -16.79 -13.30 6.60
CA HIS A 61 -15.65 -12.48 6.18
C HIS A 61 -14.30 -13.17 6.41
N GLY A 62 -14.31 -14.45 6.78
CA GLY A 62 -13.10 -15.20 7.11
C GLY A 62 -12.27 -14.55 8.22
N HIS A 63 -12.89 -13.87 9.19
CA HIS A 63 -12.18 -13.04 10.16
C HIS A 63 -12.28 -13.57 11.59
N CYS A 64 -11.14 -13.55 12.30
CA CYS A 64 -11.05 -13.65 13.75
C CYS A 64 -10.02 -12.65 14.28
N GLY A 65 -10.46 -11.62 15.01
CA GLY A 65 -9.61 -10.72 15.79
C GLY A 65 -9.45 -11.24 17.22
N VAL A 66 -8.26 -11.13 17.79
CA VAL A 66 -7.97 -11.50 19.18
C VAL A 66 -7.27 -10.35 19.87
N TRP A 67 -7.99 -9.67 20.75
CA TRP A 67 -7.46 -8.65 21.63
C TRP A 67 -7.05 -9.25 22.96
N VAL A 68 -5.84 -8.95 23.40
CA VAL A 68 -5.29 -9.35 24.70
C VAL A 68 -5.24 -8.11 25.59
N PHE A 69 -5.86 -8.21 26.76
CA PHE A 69 -5.87 -7.16 27.77
C PHE A 69 -4.67 -7.29 28.72
N ASP A 70 -4.24 -6.17 29.31
CA ASP A 70 -3.30 -6.20 30.43
C ASP A 70 -4.02 -6.30 31.79
N GLY A 71 -3.24 -6.29 32.88
CA GLY A 71 -3.76 -6.33 34.24
C GLY A 71 -4.59 -5.10 34.64
N GLU A 72 -4.58 -4.02 33.87
CA GLU A 72 -5.42 -2.84 34.07
C GLU A 72 -6.70 -2.87 33.20
N GLY A 73 -6.87 -3.90 32.37
CA GLY A 73 -7.99 -4.02 31.45
C GLY A 73 -7.84 -3.16 30.19
N LEU A 74 -6.62 -2.75 29.84
CA LEU A 74 -6.33 -2.05 28.59
C LEU A 74 -5.90 -3.02 27.49
N ARG A 75 -6.35 -2.76 26.26
CA ARG A 75 -5.98 -3.55 25.08
C ARG A 75 -4.50 -3.30 24.74
N ARG A 76 -3.66 -4.34 24.82
CA ARG A 76 -2.21 -4.24 24.57
C ARG A 76 -1.73 -4.95 23.32
N THR A 77 -2.43 -6.01 22.95
CA THR A 77 -2.07 -6.78 21.76
C THR A 77 -3.33 -7.09 20.97
N HIS A 78 -3.20 -7.02 19.65
CA HIS A 78 -4.24 -7.43 18.72
C HIS A 78 -3.63 -8.36 17.68
N HIS A 79 -4.03 -9.62 17.70
CA HIS A 79 -3.72 -10.59 16.65
C HIS A 79 -4.92 -10.71 15.71
N ARG A 80 -4.66 -10.70 14.42
CA ARG A 80 -5.70 -10.86 13.41
C ARG A 80 -5.44 -12.10 12.58
N TYR A 81 -6.46 -12.94 12.51
CA TYR A 81 -6.47 -14.16 11.74
C TYR A 81 -7.42 -14.06 10.56
N ALA A 82 -6.98 -14.66 9.45
CA ALA A 82 -7.83 -14.98 8.31
C ALA A 82 -8.12 -16.49 8.32
N ARG A 83 -9.36 -16.85 8.01
CA ARG A 83 -9.77 -18.25 7.88
C ARG A 83 -9.32 -18.80 6.54
N GLU A 84 -8.64 -19.95 6.57
CA GLU A 84 -8.15 -20.68 5.41
C GLU A 84 -9.21 -21.68 4.91
N GLU A 85 -9.05 -22.20 3.67
CA GLU A 85 -10.00 -23.14 3.05
C GLU A 85 -10.17 -24.44 3.84
N ASP A 86 -9.13 -24.88 4.55
CA ASP A 86 -9.15 -26.06 5.41
C ASP A 86 -9.83 -25.80 6.78
N GLY A 87 -10.29 -24.56 7.01
CA GLY A 87 -10.89 -24.12 8.26
C GLY A 87 -9.88 -23.68 9.33
N GLY A 88 -8.58 -23.68 9.04
CA GLY A 88 -7.55 -23.10 9.89
C GLY A 88 -7.64 -21.57 9.98
N LEU A 89 -6.92 -21.00 10.95
CA LEU A 89 -6.74 -19.57 11.12
C LEU A 89 -5.27 -19.22 10.92
N ALA A 90 -4.98 -18.44 9.89
CA ALA A 90 -3.65 -17.91 9.61
C ALA A 90 -3.50 -16.48 10.12
N LEU A 91 -2.46 -16.23 10.93
CA LEU A 91 -2.11 -14.90 11.41
C LEU A 91 -1.71 -14.04 10.21
N THR A 92 -2.44 -12.95 10.01
CA THR A 92 -2.16 -11.99 8.94
C THR A 92 -1.45 -10.76 9.48
N HIS A 93 -1.75 -10.39 10.72
CA HIS A 93 -1.27 -9.16 11.29
C HIS A 93 -1.29 -9.21 12.82
N SER A 94 -0.28 -8.60 13.44
CA SER A 94 -0.17 -8.43 14.89
C SER A 94 0.15 -6.99 15.21
N ARG A 95 -0.55 -6.38 16.18
CA ARG A 95 -0.22 -5.07 16.75
C ARG A 95 0.03 -5.20 18.23
N GLN A 96 1.06 -4.54 18.70
CA GLN A 96 1.41 -4.47 20.11
C GLN A 96 1.70 -3.02 20.48
N TRP A 97 0.97 -2.50 21.47
CA TRP A 97 1.16 -1.16 21.99
C TRP A 97 2.12 -1.21 23.17
N ALA A 98 3.06 -0.26 23.23
CA ALA A 98 4.02 -0.18 24.33
C ALA A 98 3.34 0.04 25.68
N ASP A 99 3.91 -0.55 26.72
CA ASP A 99 3.61 -0.20 28.10
C ASP A 99 4.18 1.21 28.39
N PRO A 100 3.36 2.21 28.75
CA PRO A 100 3.82 3.55 29.08
C PRO A 100 4.74 3.60 30.31
N VAL A 101 4.77 2.54 31.14
CA VAL A 101 5.52 2.50 32.40
C VAL A 101 6.87 1.78 32.26
N SER A 102 7.22 1.25 31.08
CA SER A 102 8.50 0.56 30.93
C SER A 102 9.70 1.53 31.03
N GLU A 103 10.73 1.16 31.80
CA GLU A 103 11.98 1.94 31.90
C GLU A 103 12.64 2.17 30.52
N GLU A 104 12.36 1.29 29.56
CA GLU A 104 12.82 1.38 28.18
C GLU A 104 12.06 2.45 27.37
N ALA A 105 10.76 2.67 27.62
CA ALA A 105 10.00 3.76 27.00
C ALA A 105 10.55 5.14 27.40
N ALA A 106 11.06 5.27 28.62
CA ALA A 106 11.75 6.48 29.09
C ALA A 106 13.07 6.77 28.36
N SER A 107 13.68 5.77 27.70
CA SER A 107 14.90 5.92 26.89
C SER A 107 14.65 6.49 25.48
N GLY A 108 13.39 6.66 25.07
CA GLY A 108 13.00 7.27 23.79
C GLY A 108 13.24 6.41 22.55
N ARG A 109 13.62 5.14 22.70
CA ARG A 109 13.90 4.21 21.58
C ARG A 109 12.92 3.05 21.44
N VAL A 110 11.86 3.01 22.24
CA VAL A 110 10.83 1.95 22.15
C VAL A 110 9.68 2.42 21.25
N PRO A 111 9.22 1.60 20.30
CA PRO A 111 8.08 1.94 19.48
C PRO A 111 6.80 2.01 20.33
N LEU A 112 6.02 3.10 20.22
CA LEU A 112 4.67 3.24 20.77
C LEU A 112 3.73 2.15 20.25
N LEU A 113 3.90 1.80 18.98
CA LEU A 113 3.17 0.73 18.30
C LEU A 113 4.16 -0.08 17.48
N ARG A 114 4.19 -1.38 17.76
CA ARG A 114 4.82 -2.37 16.89
C ARG A 114 3.73 -3.06 16.10
N SER A 115 3.84 -3.07 14.78
CA SER A 115 2.97 -3.85 13.91
C SER A 115 3.78 -4.85 13.11
N VAL A 116 3.22 -6.03 12.91
CA VAL A 116 3.81 -7.12 12.15
C VAL A 116 2.79 -7.57 11.13
N GLU A 117 3.20 -7.62 9.88
CA GLU A 117 2.42 -8.13 8.77
C GLU A 117 3.04 -9.42 8.27
N VAL A 118 2.28 -10.51 8.23
CA VAL A 118 2.77 -11.82 7.80
C VAL A 118 2.55 -11.97 6.30
N LEU A 119 3.63 -12.27 5.58
CA LEU A 119 3.68 -12.40 4.13
C LEU A 119 3.99 -13.85 3.74
N GLY A 120 2.98 -14.73 3.73
CA GLY A 120 3.10 -16.11 3.24
C GLY A 120 4.07 -16.99 4.05
N GLY A 121 3.52 -17.89 4.87
CA GLY A 121 4.32 -18.75 5.76
C GLY A 121 4.96 -17.95 6.89
N ASN A 122 6.30 -17.80 6.86
CA ASN A 122 7.07 -17.25 7.98
C ASN A 122 7.79 -15.92 7.67
N TRP A 123 7.57 -15.33 6.50
CA TRP A 123 8.15 -14.03 6.17
C TRP A 123 7.25 -12.90 6.68
N SER A 124 7.84 -11.78 7.10
CA SER A 124 7.04 -10.71 7.69
C SER A 124 7.67 -9.33 7.51
N VAL A 125 6.82 -8.30 7.63
CA VAL A 125 7.22 -6.89 7.69
C VAL A 125 6.92 -6.36 9.07
N TYR A 126 7.97 -5.96 9.78
CA TYR A 126 7.86 -5.28 11.06
C TYR A 126 7.86 -3.77 10.83
N ARG A 127 6.89 -3.06 11.40
CA ARG A 127 6.86 -1.61 11.45
C ARG A 127 6.80 -1.11 12.88
N GLY A 128 7.62 -0.11 13.20
CA GLY A 128 7.63 0.55 14.50
C GLY A 128 7.29 2.02 14.36
N GLU A 129 6.36 2.50 15.18
CA GLU A 129 6.01 3.92 15.32
C GLU A 129 6.58 4.44 16.64
N PHE A 130 7.24 5.60 16.63
CA PHE A 130 7.97 6.12 17.80
C PHE A 130 7.38 7.41 18.36
N ALA A 131 7.52 7.61 19.67
CA ALA A 131 7.14 8.86 20.33
C ALA A 131 7.98 10.03 19.80
N GLY A 132 7.32 11.10 19.36
CA GLY A 132 7.98 12.26 18.74
C GLY A 132 8.08 12.19 17.20
N GLY A 133 7.53 11.14 16.59
CA GLY A 133 7.52 10.94 15.14
C GLY A 133 8.69 10.09 14.67
N GLY A 134 8.44 9.30 13.61
CA GLY A 134 9.42 8.36 13.05
C GLY A 134 8.80 6.99 12.83
N HIS A 135 9.16 6.36 11.72
CA HIS A 135 8.68 5.04 11.33
C HIS A 135 9.87 4.19 10.90
N THR A 136 9.92 2.95 11.37
CA THR A 136 10.84 1.94 10.82
C THR A 136 10.05 0.88 10.07
N SER A 137 10.68 0.26 9.08
CA SER A 137 10.15 -0.91 8.38
C SER A 137 11.31 -1.87 8.13
N SER A 138 11.18 -3.13 8.55
CA SER A 138 12.15 -4.18 8.25
C SER A 138 11.45 -5.45 7.77
N HIS A 139 12.09 -6.14 6.83
CA HIS A 139 11.66 -7.45 6.38
C HIS A 139 12.51 -8.50 7.08
N GLN A 140 11.87 -9.45 7.76
CA GLN A 140 12.58 -10.52 8.46
C GLN A 140 11.66 -11.73 8.67
N TRP A 141 12.27 -12.85 9.07
CA TRP A 141 11.55 -14.01 9.54
C TRP A 141 10.76 -13.68 10.82
N LEU A 142 9.63 -14.34 11.00
CA LEU A 142 8.83 -14.22 12.22
C LEU A 142 9.67 -14.60 13.45
N GLU A 143 9.51 -13.80 14.49
CA GLU A 143 10.01 -14.13 15.83
C GLU A 143 9.28 -15.37 16.38
N ASP A 144 9.97 -16.16 17.21
CA ASP A 144 9.51 -17.48 17.67
C ASP A 144 8.14 -17.43 18.38
N ASP A 145 7.85 -16.34 19.08
CA ASP A 145 6.58 -16.09 19.75
C ASP A 145 5.42 -16.00 18.75
N LEU A 146 5.57 -15.17 17.70
CA LEU A 146 4.58 -15.04 16.64
C LEU A 146 4.51 -16.27 15.73
N ALA A 147 5.66 -16.91 15.47
CA ALA A 147 5.75 -18.14 14.69
C ALA A 147 4.90 -19.25 15.32
N SER A 148 4.90 -19.34 16.66
CA SER A 148 4.12 -20.35 17.40
C SER A 148 2.60 -20.18 17.30
N ILE A 149 2.13 -18.97 16.97
CA ILE A 149 0.71 -18.62 16.88
C ILE A 149 0.30 -18.25 15.46
N THR A 150 1.14 -18.55 14.47
CA THR A 150 0.90 -18.19 13.06
C THR A 150 -0.23 -19.00 12.45
N HIS A 151 -0.36 -20.28 12.84
CA HIS A 151 -1.49 -21.12 12.45
C HIS A 151 -2.13 -21.68 13.70
N VAL A 152 -3.40 -21.32 13.92
CA VAL A 152 -4.24 -21.87 14.99
C VAL A 152 -5.49 -22.48 14.38
N ARG A 153 -6.17 -23.37 15.08
CA ARG A 153 -7.43 -23.91 14.55
C ARG A 153 -8.55 -22.91 14.76
N ALA A 154 -9.48 -22.81 13.79
CA ALA A 154 -10.74 -22.15 14.08
C ALA A 154 -11.49 -22.97 15.15
N PRO A 155 -11.77 -22.40 16.33
CA PRO A 155 -12.49 -23.12 17.37
C PRO A 155 -13.95 -23.34 16.96
N ALA A 156 -14.54 -24.44 17.40
CA ALA A 156 -15.99 -24.59 17.39
C ALA A 156 -16.64 -23.65 18.41
N PHE A 157 -17.90 -23.27 18.20
CA PHE A 157 -18.63 -22.44 19.16
C PHE A 157 -18.54 -22.98 20.59
N GLY A 158 -18.16 -22.11 21.54
CA GLY A 158 -17.97 -22.46 22.95
C GLY A 158 -16.62 -23.09 23.29
N ARG A 159 -15.74 -23.35 22.32
CA ARG A 159 -14.42 -23.98 22.50
C ARG A 159 -13.27 -22.99 22.33
N TRP A 160 -13.31 -21.89 23.09
CA TRP A 160 -12.41 -20.74 22.91
C TRP A 160 -11.04 -20.90 23.59
N GLU A 161 -10.71 -22.08 24.15
CA GLU A 161 -9.54 -22.26 25.02
C GLU A 161 -8.20 -22.00 24.29
N GLU A 162 -8.09 -22.42 23.03
CA GLU A 162 -6.87 -22.25 22.23
C GLU A 162 -6.55 -20.76 21.97
N LEU A 163 -7.58 -19.96 21.65
CA LEU A 163 -7.42 -18.51 21.46
C LEU A 163 -7.26 -17.76 22.78
N ALA A 164 -7.93 -18.21 23.84
CA ALA A 164 -7.77 -17.64 25.17
C ALA A 164 -6.34 -17.82 25.72
N ALA A 165 -5.68 -18.93 25.37
CA ALA A 165 -4.29 -19.22 25.76
C ALA A 165 -3.24 -18.24 25.19
N LEU A 166 -3.63 -17.36 24.25
CA LEU A 166 -2.79 -16.25 23.79
C LEU A 166 -2.55 -15.21 24.89
N HIS A 167 -3.41 -15.15 25.92
CA HIS A 167 -3.18 -14.32 27.08
C HIS A 167 -2.08 -14.93 27.99
N PRO A 168 -1.07 -14.16 28.42
CA PRO A 168 0.04 -14.69 29.22
C PRO A 168 -0.37 -15.42 30.51
N LEU A 169 -1.45 -14.99 31.19
CA LEU A 169 -1.97 -15.67 32.38
C LEU A 169 -2.62 -17.04 32.10
N LEU A 170 -3.02 -17.29 30.85
CA LEU A 170 -3.72 -18.51 30.43
C LEU A 170 -2.81 -19.47 29.65
N SER A 171 -1.69 -18.96 29.13
CA SER A 171 -0.70 -19.75 28.38
C SER A 171 -0.16 -20.91 29.23
N GLY A 172 -0.27 -22.14 28.70
CA GLY A 172 0.19 -23.36 29.37
C GLY A 172 -0.67 -23.83 30.56
N ALA A 173 -1.80 -23.16 30.85
CA ALA A 173 -2.74 -23.56 31.88
C ALA A 173 -3.88 -24.42 31.32
N ASP A 174 -4.45 -25.31 32.14
CA ASP A 174 -5.66 -26.06 31.80
C ASP A 174 -6.89 -25.20 32.12
N VAL A 175 -7.34 -24.41 31.14
CA VAL A 175 -8.39 -23.40 31.31
C VAL A 175 -9.77 -24.02 31.14
N GLU A 176 -10.60 -23.93 32.18
CA GLU A 176 -12.02 -24.25 32.09
C GLU A 176 -12.81 -22.95 31.82
N LEU A 177 -13.45 -22.89 30.65
CA LEU A 177 -14.34 -21.81 30.25
C LEU A 177 -15.79 -22.14 30.61
N ARG A 178 -16.49 -21.20 31.25
CA ARG A 178 -17.92 -21.33 31.59
C ARG A 178 -18.67 -20.10 31.14
N ASP A 179 -19.90 -20.27 30.68
CA ASP A 179 -20.75 -19.11 30.37
C ASP A 179 -20.94 -18.24 31.62
N ALA A 180 -20.87 -16.94 31.42
CA ALA A 180 -21.09 -15.97 32.48
C ALA A 180 -22.58 -15.84 32.79
N ASP A 181 -22.92 -15.77 34.08
CA ASP A 181 -24.28 -15.46 34.52
C ASP A 181 -24.55 -13.96 34.43
N VAL A 182 -24.72 -13.46 33.20
CA VAL A 182 -25.04 -12.06 32.90
C VAL A 182 -26.27 -12.03 32.00
N ALA A 183 -27.27 -11.24 32.38
CA ALA A 183 -28.48 -11.09 31.59
C ALA A 183 -28.16 -10.39 30.24
N PRO A 184 -28.74 -10.86 29.12
CA PRO A 184 -28.58 -10.21 27.83
C PRO A 184 -29.22 -8.82 27.81
N ASP A 185 -28.72 -7.96 26.92
CA ASP A 185 -29.34 -6.67 26.68
C ASP A 185 -30.67 -6.85 25.95
N ARG A 186 -31.68 -6.05 26.34
CA ARG A 186 -33.03 -6.13 25.76
C ARG A 186 -33.12 -5.53 24.36
N ASP A 187 -32.29 -4.53 24.11
CA ASP A 187 -32.30 -3.75 22.88
C ASP A 187 -31.04 -4.08 22.06
N PRO A 188 -31.16 -4.35 20.75
CA PRO A 188 -30.01 -4.56 19.90
C PRO A 188 -29.10 -3.33 19.90
N ALA A 189 -27.81 -3.52 20.17
CA ALA A 189 -26.80 -2.49 20.01
C ALA A 189 -26.05 -2.70 18.68
N PRO A 190 -25.64 -1.65 17.97
CA PRO A 190 -24.73 -1.82 16.84
C PRO A 190 -23.36 -2.30 17.34
N ALA A 191 -22.74 -3.22 16.60
CA ALA A 191 -21.37 -3.65 16.87
C ALA A 191 -20.41 -2.44 16.76
N PRO A 192 -19.51 -2.24 17.74
CA PRO A 192 -18.54 -1.14 17.73
C PRO A 192 -17.31 -1.44 16.85
N TRP A 193 -17.39 -2.48 16.03
CA TRP A 193 -16.34 -2.91 15.12
C TRP A 193 -17.00 -3.50 13.85
N ALA A 194 -16.24 -3.55 12.78
CA ALA A 194 -16.62 -4.22 11.55
C ALA A 194 -15.50 -5.18 11.13
N PRO A 195 -15.81 -6.31 10.49
CA PRO A 195 -14.79 -7.18 9.96
C PRO A 195 -13.90 -6.40 8.97
N PRO A 196 -12.59 -6.67 8.99
CA PRO A 196 -11.64 -5.99 8.13
C PRO A 196 -12.00 -6.23 6.66
N GLY A 197 -12.22 -5.16 5.92
CA GLY A 197 -12.50 -5.19 4.49
C GLY A 197 -11.39 -4.56 3.65
N PRO A 198 -11.43 -4.76 2.33
CA PRO A 198 -10.54 -4.06 1.40
C PRO A 198 -10.55 -2.54 1.65
N LEU A 199 -9.50 -1.85 1.21
CA LEU A 199 -9.48 -0.40 1.22
C LEU A 199 -10.74 0.15 0.53
N VAL A 200 -11.33 1.18 1.13
CA VAL A 200 -12.51 1.85 0.58
C VAL A 200 -12.07 3.20 -0.01
N PRO A 201 -12.63 3.62 -1.18
CA PRO A 201 -12.31 4.89 -1.84
C PRO A 201 -12.91 6.10 -1.11
N LEU A 202 -12.53 6.35 0.14
CA LEU A 202 -13.04 7.45 0.93
C LEU A 202 -12.50 8.80 0.44
N GLY A 203 -13.42 9.70 0.05
CA GLY A 203 -13.10 11.09 -0.26
C GLY A 203 -12.35 11.31 -1.59
N VAL A 204 -12.29 10.29 -2.46
CA VAL A 204 -11.52 10.33 -3.70
C VAL A 204 -12.02 11.39 -4.69
N ASP A 205 -13.31 11.72 -4.71
CA ASP A 205 -13.84 12.82 -5.52
C ASP A 205 -13.30 14.19 -5.09
N GLY A 206 -13.07 14.36 -3.79
CA GLY A 206 -12.55 15.61 -3.23
C GLY A 206 -11.12 15.89 -3.66
N LEU A 207 -10.36 14.87 -4.09
CA LEU A 207 -9.04 15.05 -4.71
C LEU A 207 -9.14 15.84 -6.02
N PHE A 208 -10.26 15.81 -6.73
CA PHE A 208 -10.42 16.53 -8.00
C PHE A 208 -11.31 17.76 -7.87
N GLN A 209 -11.43 18.30 -6.65
CA GLN A 209 -12.10 19.56 -6.34
C GLN A 209 -11.06 20.63 -5.95
N PRO A 210 -10.71 21.55 -6.86
CA PRO A 210 -9.75 22.61 -6.57
C PRO A 210 -10.12 23.42 -5.31
N GLY A 211 -9.13 23.74 -4.49
CA GLY A 211 -9.31 24.51 -3.25
C GLY A 211 -9.71 23.69 -2.03
N ARG A 212 -9.97 22.38 -2.16
CA ARG A 212 -10.15 21.50 -0.99
C ARG A 212 -8.87 21.43 -0.17
N CYS A 213 -9.00 21.49 1.16
CA CYS A 213 -7.88 21.31 2.07
C CYS A 213 -7.84 19.88 2.62
N TYR A 214 -6.64 19.30 2.62
CA TYR A 214 -6.35 18.00 3.21
C TYR A 214 -5.05 18.09 4.02
N ARG A 215 -4.81 17.08 4.85
CA ARG A 215 -3.48 16.85 5.42
C ARG A 215 -2.76 15.84 4.58
N ASP A 216 -1.45 16.00 4.44
CA ASP A 216 -0.60 14.98 3.84
C ASP A 216 -0.50 13.79 4.79
N ALA A 217 -0.79 12.59 4.28
CA ALA A 217 -0.79 11.38 5.09
C ALA A 217 0.59 11.07 5.72
N ARG A 218 1.69 11.55 5.11
CA ARG A 218 3.06 11.21 5.50
C ARG A 218 3.59 12.07 6.62
N ASP A 219 3.31 13.37 6.60
CA ASP A 219 3.87 14.34 7.54
C ASP A 219 2.82 15.24 8.21
N GLN A 220 1.53 14.97 7.96
CA GLN A 220 0.38 15.61 8.58
C GLN A 220 0.26 17.12 8.28
N ARG A 221 1.04 17.63 7.32
CA ARG A 221 1.00 19.05 6.94
C ARG A 221 -0.24 19.36 6.13
N PRO A 222 -0.94 20.47 6.43
CA PRO A 222 -2.07 20.90 5.63
C PRO A 222 -1.60 21.33 4.24
N GLY A 223 -2.39 20.97 3.23
CA GLY A 223 -2.21 21.39 1.85
C GLY A 223 -3.54 21.65 1.17
N THR A 224 -3.49 22.34 0.03
CA THR A 224 -4.65 22.66 -0.79
C THR A 224 -4.54 21.94 -2.13
N VAL A 225 -5.66 21.39 -2.59
CA VAL A 225 -5.75 20.68 -3.86
C VAL A 225 -5.75 21.68 -5.03
N GLU A 226 -4.85 21.45 -5.98
CA GLU A 226 -4.87 21.99 -7.33
C GLU A 226 -5.15 20.85 -8.32
N VAL A 227 -5.86 21.14 -9.42
CA VAL A 227 -6.13 20.16 -10.47
C VAL A 227 -5.63 20.72 -11.78
N HIS A 228 -4.84 19.92 -12.49
CA HIS A 228 -4.20 20.30 -13.74
C HIS A 228 -4.59 19.32 -14.85
N ASP A 229 -4.68 19.83 -16.08
CA ASP A 229 -4.79 18.99 -17.27
C ASP A 229 -3.49 18.20 -17.46
N ALA A 230 -3.61 16.92 -17.79
CA ALA A 230 -2.49 16.00 -18.01
C ALA A 230 -2.46 15.46 -19.44
N GLY A 231 -3.21 16.08 -20.36
CA GLY A 231 -3.36 15.65 -21.74
C GLY A 231 -4.51 14.67 -21.95
N THR A 232 -4.33 13.78 -22.91
CA THR A 232 -5.37 12.86 -23.39
C THR A 232 -4.81 11.46 -23.49
N LEU A 233 -5.52 10.47 -22.97
CA LEU A 233 -5.25 9.05 -23.13
C LEU A 233 -6.03 8.54 -24.35
N VAL A 234 -5.35 7.91 -25.30
CA VAL A 234 -5.95 7.34 -26.50
C VAL A 234 -5.97 5.81 -26.35
N LEU A 235 -7.18 5.25 -26.39
CA LEU A 235 -7.44 3.82 -26.16
C LEU A 235 -8.00 3.16 -27.43
N PRO A 236 -7.15 2.58 -28.30
CA PRO A 236 -7.60 1.88 -29.50
C PRO A 236 -8.50 0.67 -29.25
N THR A 237 -8.33 -0.02 -28.12
CA THR A 237 -9.10 -1.24 -27.76
C THR A 237 -9.93 -1.08 -26.48
N GLY A 238 -9.65 -0.06 -25.68
CA GLY A 238 -10.31 0.16 -24.39
C GLY A 238 -9.76 -0.70 -23.26
N ARG A 239 -8.81 -1.60 -23.55
CA ARG A 239 -8.16 -2.46 -22.55
C ARG A 239 -7.05 -1.68 -21.88
N VAL A 240 -7.29 -1.22 -20.66
CA VAL A 240 -6.35 -0.34 -19.95
C VAL A 240 -5.31 -1.15 -19.20
N LEU A 241 -4.04 -0.79 -19.37
CA LEU A 241 -2.91 -1.31 -18.60
C LEU A 241 -2.35 -0.18 -17.72
N LEU A 242 -2.13 -0.47 -16.43
CA LEU A 242 -1.46 0.44 -15.50
C LEU A 242 -0.18 -0.22 -14.96
N ARG A 243 0.95 0.49 -15.04
CA ARG A 243 2.22 0.01 -14.51
C ARG A 243 3.24 1.13 -14.31
N ASN A 244 4.23 0.90 -13.44
CA ASN A 244 5.51 1.59 -13.58
C ASN A 244 6.08 1.30 -14.99
N PRO A 245 6.49 2.34 -15.74
CA PRO A 245 7.08 2.19 -17.08
C PRO A 245 8.28 1.22 -17.13
N GLN A 246 9.12 1.16 -16.10
CA GLN A 246 10.24 0.19 -16.02
C GLN A 246 9.75 -1.26 -15.91
N GLY A 247 8.53 -1.47 -15.41
CA GLY A 247 7.90 -2.77 -15.32
C GLY A 247 7.24 -3.23 -16.63
N LEU A 248 7.12 -2.38 -17.66
CA LEU A 248 6.40 -2.71 -18.89
C LEU A 248 7.06 -3.85 -19.67
N GLY A 249 8.38 -3.98 -19.63
CA GLY A 249 9.10 -5.11 -20.26
C GLY A 249 8.73 -6.49 -19.69
N PHE A 250 8.14 -6.52 -18.49
CA PHE A 250 7.67 -7.74 -17.83
C PHE A 250 6.14 -7.83 -17.80
N ALA A 251 5.44 -6.97 -18.54
CA ALA A 251 4.00 -6.97 -18.61
C ALA A 251 3.49 -7.86 -19.75
N GLY A 252 2.32 -8.45 -19.52
CA GLY A 252 1.52 -9.09 -20.56
C GLY A 252 0.20 -8.37 -20.77
N GLN A 253 -0.39 -8.48 -21.96
CA GLN A 253 -1.67 -7.83 -22.28
C GLN A 253 -2.83 -8.39 -21.44
N GLU A 254 -2.71 -9.62 -20.96
CA GLU A 254 -3.64 -10.27 -20.03
C GLU A 254 -3.70 -9.59 -18.66
N GLN A 255 -2.72 -8.74 -18.32
CA GLN A 255 -2.68 -7.99 -17.07
C GLN A 255 -3.42 -6.64 -17.15
N ALA A 256 -4.06 -6.34 -18.28
CA ALA A 256 -4.97 -5.21 -18.41
C ALA A 256 -6.16 -5.35 -17.43
N LEU A 257 -6.77 -4.23 -17.05
CA LEU A 257 -7.95 -4.21 -16.19
C LEU A 257 -9.09 -5.06 -16.78
N SER A 258 -9.82 -5.76 -15.90
CA SER A 258 -10.94 -6.64 -16.26
C SER A 258 -12.12 -5.86 -16.84
N VAL A 259 -12.32 -4.61 -16.43
CA VAL A 259 -13.34 -3.71 -16.97
C VAL A 259 -12.68 -2.79 -17.99
N PRO A 260 -13.08 -2.86 -19.28
CA PRO A 260 -12.55 -1.94 -20.29
C PRO A 260 -13.16 -0.54 -20.13
N LEU A 261 -12.42 0.47 -20.58
CA LEU A 261 -12.97 1.79 -20.85
C LEU A 261 -13.50 1.84 -22.30
N PRO A 262 -14.39 2.79 -22.63
CA PRO A 262 -14.76 3.01 -24.02
C PRO A 262 -13.53 3.25 -24.92
N VAL A 263 -13.64 2.87 -26.19
CA VAL A 263 -12.60 3.13 -27.19
C VAL A 263 -12.64 4.62 -27.56
N GLY A 264 -11.47 5.25 -27.65
CA GLY A 264 -11.35 6.63 -28.09
C GLY A 264 -10.38 7.46 -27.27
N GLU A 265 -10.57 8.78 -27.33
CA GLU A 265 -9.74 9.78 -26.66
C GLU A 265 -10.39 10.20 -25.34
N HIS A 266 -9.64 10.15 -24.24
CA HIS A 266 -10.12 10.41 -22.88
C HIS A 266 -9.26 11.45 -22.18
N PRO A 267 -9.83 12.56 -21.67
CA PRO A 267 -9.05 13.56 -20.94
C PRO A 267 -8.46 12.97 -19.66
N VAL A 268 -7.23 13.37 -19.36
CA VAL A 268 -6.50 12.99 -18.14
C VAL A 268 -6.29 14.22 -17.30
N ARG A 269 -6.46 14.10 -15.99
CA ARG A 269 -6.25 15.16 -15.00
C ARG A 269 -5.35 14.67 -13.88
N VAL A 270 -4.50 15.55 -13.39
CA VAL A 270 -3.67 15.29 -12.21
C VAL A 270 -4.09 16.19 -11.06
N SER A 271 -4.32 15.59 -9.89
CA SER A 271 -4.54 16.29 -8.64
C SER A 271 -3.22 16.46 -7.90
N VAL A 272 -2.93 17.67 -7.44
CA VAL A 272 -1.70 18.03 -6.73
C VAL A 272 -2.05 18.67 -5.40
N LEU A 273 -1.50 18.15 -4.31
CA LEU A 273 -1.56 18.75 -2.99
C LEU A 273 -0.42 19.74 -2.82
N ARG A 274 -0.72 21.04 -2.77
CA ARG A 274 0.25 22.11 -2.50
C ARG A 274 0.32 22.43 -1.02
N GLN A 275 1.53 22.45 -0.47
CA GLN A 275 1.79 22.70 0.94
C GLN A 275 2.79 23.84 1.11
N ALA A 276 2.56 24.67 2.12
CA ALA A 276 3.54 25.66 2.55
C ALA A 276 4.44 25.05 3.63
N GLY A 277 5.77 25.19 3.48
CA GLY A 277 6.74 24.65 4.43
C GLY A 277 7.88 25.62 4.78
N PRO A 278 8.62 25.37 5.88
CA PRO A 278 9.76 26.20 6.30
C PRO A 278 10.89 26.29 5.26
N GLY A 279 10.97 25.32 4.34
CA GLY A 279 11.93 25.26 3.24
C GLY A 279 11.40 25.72 1.88
N GLY A 280 10.19 26.27 1.83
CA GLY A 280 9.49 26.64 0.58
C GLY A 280 8.20 25.87 0.36
N GLU A 281 7.55 26.12 -0.76
CA GLU A 281 6.38 25.35 -1.19
C GLU A 281 6.79 23.96 -1.65
N SER A 282 6.05 22.93 -1.20
CA SER A 282 6.14 21.57 -1.73
C SER A 282 4.84 21.19 -2.42
N ALA A 283 4.93 20.32 -3.42
CA ALA A 283 3.78 19.83 -4.18
C ALA A 283 3.90 18.31 -4.34
N VAL A 284 2.82 17.60 -4.08
CA VAL A 284 2.77 16.14 -4.22
C VAL A 284 1.55 15.76 -5.05
N VAL A 285 1.70 14.84 -5.99
CA VAL A 285 0.56 14.31 -6.74
C VAL A 285 -0.30 13.46 -5.82
N ALA A 286 -1.56 13.86 -5.65
CA ALA A 286 -2.56 13.17 -4.84
C ALA A 286 -3.42 12.18 -5.66
N GLY A 287 -3.43 12.31 -6.99
CA GLY A 287 -4.08 11.33 -7.86
C GLY A 287 -3.98 11.65 -9.34
N LEU A 288 -4.13 10.63 -10.19
CA LEU A 288 -4.21 10.72 -11.64
C LEU A 288 -5.56 10.14 -12.09
N ARG A 289 -6.38 10.93 -12.78
CA ARG A 289 -7.73 10.55 -13.19
C ARG A 289 -7.89 10.61 -14.70
N VAL A 290 -8.47 9.56 -15.28
CA VAL A 290 -8.94 9.51 -16.66
C VAL A 290 -10.45 9.64 -16.63
N ASP A 291 -11.01 10.65 -17.30
CA ASP A 291 -12.46 10.78 -17.44
C ASP A 291 -12.92 10.21 -18.78
N VAL A 292 -13.99 9.43 -18.75
CA VAL A 292 -14.58 8.85 -19.96
C VAL A 292 -15.26 9.98 -20.75
N ALA A 293 -14.94 10.11 -22.04
CA ALA A 293 -15.15 11.36 -22.79
C ALA A 293 -16.63 11.72 -22.98
N ASP A 294 -17.49 10.73 -23.21
CA ASP A 294 -18.94 10.93 -23.32
C ASP A 294 -19.64 11.16 -21.96
N LEU A 295 -18.89 11.06 -20.86
CA LEU A 295 -19.36 11.20 -19.48
C LEU A 295 -18.61 12.30 -18.71
N VAL A 296 -17.79 13.12 -19.37
CA VAL A 296 -17.11 14.25 -18.73
C VAL A 296 -18.16 15.19 -18.11
N GLY A 297 -17.99 15.48 -16.82
CA GLY A 297 -18.90 16.34 -16.05
C GLY A 297 -20.10 15.60 -15.45
N VAL A 298 -20.32 14.33 -15.80
CA VAL A 298 -21.29 13.48 -15.09
C VAL A 298 -20.72 13.11 -13.72
N PRO A 299 -21.46 13.31 -12.61
CA PRO A 299 -21.01 12.88 -11.29
C PRO A 299 -20.78 11.38 -11.23
N VAL A 300 -19.71 10.98 -10.54
CA VAL A 300 -19.49 9.58 -10.16
C VAL A 300 -20.43 9.27 -8.99
N ASP A 301 -21.27 8.25 -9.14
CA ASP A 301 -22.23 7.80 -8.14
C ASP A 301 -21.60 6.80 -7.16
N ALA A 302 -20.74 5.92 -7.68
CA ALA A 302 -20.03 4.92 -6.89
C ALA A 302 -18.60 4.70 -7.39
N TRP A 303 -17.70 4.41 -6.46
CA TRP A 303 -16.33 3.99 -6.74
C TRP A 303 -16.14 2.54 -6.32
N GLU A 304 -15.52 1.74 -7.18
CA GLU A 304 -15.13 0.36 -6.91
C GLU A 304 -13.65 0.14 -7.26
N MET A 305 -13.02 -0.87 -6.69
CA MET A 305 -11.61 -1.18 -7.01
C MET A 305 -11.48 -1.70 -8.44
N ALA A 306 -10.48 -1.20 -9.17
CA ALA A 306 -10.17 -1.66 -10.51
C ALA A 306 -9.33 -2.94 -10.43
N LEU A 307 -9.93 -4.09 -10.79
CA LEU A 307 -9.29 -5.40 -10.72
C LEU A 307 -8.72 -5.84 -12.08
N ARG A 308 -7.63 -6.59 -12.05
CA ARG A 308 -7.06 -7.35 -13.16
C ARG A 308 -7.63 -8.78 -13.17
N PRO A 309 -7.53 -9.51 -14.29
CA PRO A 309 -7.94 -10.91 -14.34
C PRO A 309 -7.25 -11.75 -13.26
N GLY A 310 -8.05 -12.45 -12.46
CA GLY A 310 -7.59 -13.28 -11.35
C GLY A 310 -7.47 -12.58 -10.01
N GLU A 311 -7.60 -11.26 -9.93
CA GLU A 311 -7.66 -10.54 -8.65
C GLU A 311 -9.06 -10.62 -8.04
N SER A 312 -9.13 -10.87 -6.73
CA SER A 312 -10.39 -10.88 -5.96
C SER A 312 -10.33 -9.94 -4.76
N LEU A 313 -11.44 -9.27 -4.47
CA LEU A 313 -11.60 -8.47 -3.24
C LEU A 313 -11.67 -9.36 -1.99
N GLU A 314 -12.12 -10.61 -2.12
CA GLU A 314 -12.28 -11.54 -1.00
C GLU A 314 -10.92 -11.96 -0.40
N GLU A 315 -9.86 -11.85 -1.20
CA GLU A 315 -8.48 -12.09 -0.78
C GLU A 315 -7.89 -10.91 0.00
N LEU A 316 -8.45 -9.71 -0.20
CA LEU A 316 -7.93 -8.49 0.40
C LEU A 316 -8.37 -8.37 1.86
N ARG A 317 -7.40 -8.05 2.71
CA ARG A 317 -7.58 -7.81 4.15
C ARG A 317 -7.82 -6.32 4.42
N GLU A 318 -7.88 -5.94 5.70
CA GLU A 318 -8.17 -4.56 6.13
C GLU A 318 -7.31 -3.52 5.42
N GLY A 319 -7.95 -2.59 4.71
CA GLY A 319 -7.24 -1.50 4.05
C GLY A 319 -6.26 -1.95 2.97
N ARG A 320 -6.28 -3.23 2.59
CA ARG A 320 -5.50 -3.76 1.45
C ARG A 320 -6.22 -3.47 0.16
N PHE A 321 -5.44 -3.34 -0.89
CA PHE A 321 -5.93 -3.04 -2.22
C PHE A 321 -5.11 -3.77 -3.27
N HIS A 322 -5.78 -4.09 -4.37
CA HIS A 322 -5.14 -4.31 -5.65
C HIS A 322 -4.91 -2.95 -6.32
N GLY A 323 -3.83 -2.84 -7.08
CA GLY A 323 -3.46 -1.56 -7.67
C GLY A 323 -2.20 -1.61 -8.50
N VAL A 324 -1.56 -0.46 -8.65
CA VAL A 324 -0.32 -0.31 -9.41
C VAL A 324 0.85 -0.18 -8.45
N ASP A 325 1.87 -1.02 -8.67
CA ASP A 325 3.14 -0.89 -7.97
C ASP A 325 3.90 0.32 -8.50
N VAL A 326 4.41 1.11 -7.57
CA VAL A 326 5.27 2.25 -7.83
C VAL A 326 6.64 1.82 -7.34
N ASP A 327 7.61 1.72 -8.25
CA ASP A 327 8.97 1.50 -7.80
C ASP A 327 9.42 2.73 -7.02
N ARG A 328 9.87 2.52 -5.78
CA ARG A 328 10.22 3.59 -4.84
C ARG A 328 11.28 4.52 -5.41
N ASP A 329 12.15 3.98 -6.27
CA ASP A 329 13.26 4.69 -6.88
C ASP A 329 12.82 5.51 -8.12
N SER A 330 11.64 5.23 -8.69
CA SER A 330 11.12 5.97 -9.86
C SER A 330 10.01 6.94 -9.49
N GLY A 331 9.14 6.56 -8.55
CA GLY A 331 7.94 7.32 -8.23
C GLY A 331 7.00 7.50 -9.43
N LEU A 332 7.02 6.60 -10.43
CA LEU A 332 6.26 6.74 -11.68
C LEU A 332 5.10 5.76 -11.79
N VAL A 333 3.98 6.25 -12.29
CA VAL A 333 2.84 5.44 -12.76
C VAL A 333 2.55 5.80 -14.20
N SER A 334 2.34 4.80 -15.04
CA SER A 334 1.87 4.99 -16.42
C SER A 334 0.58 4.24 -16.70
N VAL A 335 -0.21 4.80 -17.60
CA VAL A 335 -1.45 4.24 -18.14
C VAL A 335 -1.40 4.24 -19.67
N CYS A 336 -1.75 3.11 -20.29
CA CYS A 336 -1.85 2.96 -21.74
C CYS A 336 -2.92 1.93 -22.13
N ASP A 337 -3.22 1.83 -23.42
CA ASP A 337 -3.96 0.69 -23.97
C ASP A 337 -3.04 -0.53 -24.07
N ALA A 338 -3.53 -1.71 -23.73
CA ALA A 338 -2.79 -2.97 -23.81
C ALA A 338 -2.26 -3.26 -25.22
N ALA A 339 -2.93 -2.77 -26.27
CA ALA A 339 -2.45 -2.89 -27.65
C ALA A 339 -1.13 -2.16 -27.89
N CYS A 340 -0.84 -1.08 -27.14
CA CYS A 340 0.42 -0.33 -27.24
C CYS A 340 1.63 -1.14 -26.73
N LEU A 341 1.39 -2.15 -25.88
CA LEU A 341 2.42 -2.83 -25.11
C LEU A 341 3.58 -3.39 -25.97
N PRO A 342 3.35 -4.12 -27.09
CA PRO A 342 4.45 -4.68 -27.86
C PRO A 342 5.45 -3.63 -28.36
N HIS A 343 4.96 -2.45 -28.79
CA HIS A 343 5.84 -1.37 -29.26
C HIS A 343 6.43 -0.56 -28.11
N LEU A 344 5.66 -0.32 -27.04
CA LEU A 344 6.20 0.36 -25.85
C LEU A 344 7.32 -0.45 -25.20
N VAL A 345 7.21 -1.78 -25.17
CA VAL A 345 8.29 -2.66 -24.69
C VAL A 345 9.53 -2.47 -25.53
N GLU A 346 9.45 -2.48 -26.86
CA GLU A 346 10.59 -2.22 -27.76
C GLU A 346 11.26 -0.86 -27.48
N VAL A 347 10.48 0.19 -27.24
CA VAL A 347 10.99 1.54 -26.98
C VAL A 347 11.60 1.69 -25.57
N LEU A 348 11.08 0.95 -24.59
CA LEU A 348 11.46 1.07 -23.17
C LEU A 348 12.41 -0.04 -22.66
N THR A 349 12.70 -1.06 -23.48
CA THR A 349 13.66 -2.14 -23.14
C THR A 349 15.11 -1.77 -23.40
N ASP A 350 15.38 -0.60 -23.99
CA ASP A 350 16.71 -0.02 -24.14
C ASP A 350 16.89 1.16 -23.16
N PRO A 351 17.23 0.88 -21.88
CA PRO A 351 17.38 1.91 -20.85
C PRO A 351 18.54 2.88 -21.14
N ASP A 352 19.48 2.51 -22.01
CA ASP A 352 20.61 3.35 -22.40
C ASP A 352 20.20 4.48 -23.36
N THR A 353 19.06 4.34 -24.03
CA THR A 353 18.71 5.23 -25.13
C THR A 353 17.81 6.39 -24.70
N HIS A 354 16.97 6.25 -23.66
CA HIS A 354 15.82 7.15 -23.47
C HIS A 354 15.28 7.38 -22.03
N PRO A 355 16.12 7.67 -21.02
CA PRO A 355 15.63 7.96 -19.65
C PRO A 355 14.68 9.17 -19.57
N ASP A 356 14.87 10.14 -20.47
CA ASP A 356 14.08 11.39 -20.53
C ASP A 356 12.66 11.22 -21.10
N LEU A 357 12.34 10.08 -21.72
CA LEU A 357 11.00 9.84 -22.28
C LEU A 357 9.94 9.61 -21.21
N VAL A 358 10.37 9.31 -19.99
CA VAL A 358 9.54 8.74 -18.96
C VAL A 358 9.74 9.46 -17.62
N ILE A 359 10.98 9.85 -17.29
CA ILE A 359 11.27 10.50 -16.01
C ILE A 359 11.09 12.01 -16.14
N GLY A 360 10.06 12.53 -15.48
CA GLY A 360 9.74 13.94 -15.44
C GLY A 360 10.71 14.73 -14.55
N TYR A 361 12.01 14.75 -14.88
CA TYR A 361 12.94 15.63 -14.20
C TYR A 361 12.61 17.09 -14.52
N THR A 362 12.49 17.91 -13.49
CA THR A 362 12.46 19.37 -13.62
C THR A 362 13.72 19.85 -14.34
N PRO A 363 13.72 21.05 -14.96
CA PRO A 363 14.94 21.60 -15.57
C PRO A 363 16.16 21.59 -14.63
N ARG A 364 15.93 21.80 -13.33
CA ARG A 364 16.96 21.79 -12.28
C ARG A 364 17.48 20.38 -11.98
N GLU A 365 16.60 19.39 -11.94
CA GLU A 365 17.01 17.99 -11.76
C GLU A 365 17.75 17.47 -12.98
N ARG A 366 17.33 17.87 -14.20
CA ARG A 366 18.09 17.59 -15.43
C ARG A 366 19.48 18.18 -15.41
N GLU A 367 19.63 19.42 -14.96
CA GLU A 367 20.93 20.07 -14.82
C GLU A 367 21.80 19.35 -13.78
N THR A 368 21.21 18.98 -12.64
CA THR A 368 21.89 18.22 -11.58
C THR A 368 22.35 16.84 -12.05
N LEU A 369 21.52 16.14 -12.84
CA LEU A 369 21.86 14.85 -13.43
C LEU A 369 22.93 14.98 -14.51
N ALA A 370 22.84 16.01 -15.36
CA ALA A 370 23.83 16.28 -16.39
C ALA A 370 25.20 16.62 -15.79
N ASP A 371 25.23 17.39 -14.70
CA ASP A 371 26.46 17.71 -13.96
C ASP A 371 27.05 16.46 -13.32
N ARG A 372 26.24 15.59 -12.72
CA ARG A 372 26.70 14.31 -12.16
C ARG A 372 27.20 13.33 -13.22
N GLU A 373 26.50 13.22 -14.35
CA GLU A 373 26.96 12.37 -15.46
C GLU A 373 28.31 12.86 -16.01
N ARG A 374 28.52 14.18 -16.03
CA ARG A 374 29.81 14.80 -16.39
C ARG A 374 30.90 14.41 -15.38
N GLU A 375 30.63 14.56 -14.08
CA GLU A 375 31.56 14.19 -13.00
C GLU A 375 31.92 12.69 -13.05
N LEU A 376 30.94 11.82 -13.26
CA LEU A 376 31.15 10.38 -13.39
C LEU A 376 31.98 10.02 -14.63
N ARG A 377 31.73 10.67 -15.77
CA ARG A 377 32.50 10.48 -17.00
C ARG A 377 33.95 10.94 -16.83
N GLU A 378 34.16 12.07 -16.16
CA GLU A 378 35.49 12.59 -15.85
C GLU A 378 36.25 11.66 -14.89
N ALA A 379 35.59 11.15 -13.84
CA ALA A 379 36.17 10.19 -12.91
C ALA A 379 36.52 8.86 -13.60
N ALA A 380 35.63 8.34 -14.45
CA ALA A 380 35.86 7.12 -15.21
C ALA A 380 37.02 7.29 -16.20
N GLN A 381 37.09 8.41 -16.92
CA GLN A 381 38.17 8.69 -17.86
C GLN A 381 39.52 8.84 -17.13
N ALA A 382 39.55 9.56 -16.00
CA ALA A 382 40.76 9.71 -15.19
C ALA A 382 41.26 8.37 -14.64
N PHE A 383 40.36 7.45 -14.29
CA PHE A 383 40.71 6.09 -13.89
C PHE A 383 41.33 5.28 -15.03
N LEU A 384 40.78 5.37 -16.25
CA LEU A 384 41.28 4.65 -17.42
C LEU A 384 42.63 5.18 -17.91
N ASP A 385 42.88 6.48 -17.76
CA ASP A 385 44.13 7.12 -18.12
C ASP A 385 45.25 6.89 -17.07
N ALA A 386 44.90 6.32 -15.91
CA ALA A 386 45.86 6.02 -14.85
C ALA A 386 46.75 4.81 -15.25
N PRO A 387 48.08 4.93 -15.19
CA PRO A 387 48.98 3.84 -15.55
C PRO A 387 48.93 2.71 -14.51
N GLY A 388 48.51 1.51 -14.93
CA GLY A 388 48.46 0.33 -14.06
C GLY A 388 47.59 -0.80 -14.62
N THR A 389 47.52 -1.91 -13.88
CA THR A 389 46.51 -2.95 -14.10
C THR A 389 45.22 -2.49 -13.44
N LEU A 390 44.13 -2.40 -14.21
CA LEU A 390 42.85 -1.92 -13.73
C LEU A 390 41.94 -3.11 -13.39
N THR A 391 41.37 -3.11 -12.18
CA THR A 391 40.33 -4.06 -11.77
C THR A 391 38.97 -3.38 -11.64
N GLY A 392 37.89 -4.16 -11.77
CA GLY A 392 36.53 -3.64 -11.59
C GLY A 392 36.25 -3.12 -10.18
N GLN A 393 36.97 -3.61 -9.17
CA GLN A 393 36.87 -3.13 -7.80
C GLN A 393 37.52 -1.75 -7.62
N GLU A 394 38.71 -1.55 -8.19
CA GLU A 394 39.39 -0.25 -8.18
C GLU A 394 38.60 0.81 -8.97
N PHE A 395 37.92 0.40 -10.04
CA PHE A 395 37.00 1.27 -10.79
C PHE A 395 35.80 1.69 -9.94
N ALA A 396 35.17 0.74 -9.25
CA ALA A 396 34.04 1.02 -8.36
C ALA A 396 34.44 1.96 -7.21
N GLU A 397 35.61 1.76 -6.60
CA GLU A 397 36.15 2.63 -5.54
C GLU A 397 36.45 4.05 -6.06
N ALA A 398 36.95 4.20 -7.29
CA ALA A 398 37.28 5.49 -7.89
C ALA A 398 36.05 6.37 -8.18
N ILE A 399 34.93 5.76 -8.55
CA ILE A 399 33.67 6.49 -8.84
C ILE A 399 32.74 6.58 -7.62
N SER A 400 32.97 5.78 -6.57
CA SER A 400 32.12 5.72 -5.37
C SER A 400 31.87 7.08 -4.68
N PRO A 401 32.83 8.03 -4.62
CA PRO A 401 32.56 9.36 -4.06
C PRO A 401 31.54 10.18 -4.89
N SER A 402 31.49 9.96 -6.20
CA SER A 402 30.47 10.54 -7.08
C SER A 402 29.11 9.83 -6.95
N LEU A 403 29.05 8.71 -6.20
CA LEU A 403 27.85 7.95 -5.88
C LEU A 403 27.41 8.13 -4.41
N GLU A 404 28.18 8.82 -3.55
CA GLU A 404 27.83 9.03 -2.15
C GLU A 404 26.70 10.07 -1.99
N GLY A 405 25.67 9.71 -1.21
CA GLY A 405 24.47 10.52 -0.96
C GLY A 405 23.18 9.94 -1.52
N ASP A 406 23.26 8.77 -2.16
CA ASP A 406 22.14 8.11 -2.82
C ASP A 406 21.51 6.99 -1.96
N LEU A 407 20.18 6.95 -1.92
CA LEU A 407 19.40 5.81 -1.42
C LEU A 407 19.10 4.79 -2.55
N GLU A 408 19.47 5.09 -3.80
CA GLU A 408 19.12 4.35 -5.02
C GLU A 408 20.31 3.61 -5.66
N PHE A 409 20.79 2.59 -4.95
CA PHE A 409 21.90 1.72 -5.36
C PHE A 409 21.77 1.10 -6.78
N ARG A 410 20.56 1.02 -7.36
CA ARG A 410 20.34 0.48 -8.73
C ARG A 410 20.54 1.51 -9.85
N GLN A 411 20.22 2.78 -9.63
CA GLN A 411 20.41 3.84 -10.64
C GLN A 411 21.90 4.10 -10.90
N SER A 412 22.68 4.05 -9.83
CA SER A 412 24.14 4.06 -9.86
C SER A 412 24.70 2.91 -10.71
N MET A 413 24.11 1.71 -10.63
CA MET A 413 24.50 0.53 -11.41
C MET A 413 24.17 0.64 -12.91
N TYR A 414 23.02 1.21 -13.29
CA TYR A 414 22.68 1.43 -14.72
C TYR A 414 23.61 2.46 -15.36
N THR A 415 23.91 3.55 -14.65
CA THR A 415 24.87 4.59 -15.11
C THR A 415 26.28 4.01 -15.25
N LEU A 416 26.68 3.13 -14.32
CA LEU A 416 27.91 2.35 -14.34
C LEU A 416 28.02 1.42 -15.56
N VAL A 417 26.94 0.70 -15.90
CA VAL A 417 26.90 -0.19 -17.07
C VAL A 417 26.97 0.60 -18.38
N ARG A 418 26.25 1.72 -18.47
CA ARG A 418 26.27 2.64 -19.63
C ARG A 418 27.66 3.24 -19.87
N LEU A 419 28.35 3.65 -18.80
CA LEU A 419 29.74 4.13 -18.85
C LEU A 419 30.72 3.02 -19.21
N ALA A 420 30.57 1.82 -18.63
CA ALA A 420 31.41 0.66 -18.95
C ALA A 420 31.28 0.23 -20.42
N HIS A 421 30.07 0.32 -21.00
CA HIS A 421 29.82 -0.01 -22.40
C HIS A 421 30.40 1.06 -23.36
N GLY A 422 30.25 2.35 -23.04
CA GLY A 422 30.82 3.46 -23.83
C GLY A 422 32.35 3.54 -23.79
N VAL A 423 32.98 3.03 -22.74
CA VAL A 423 34.44 2.95 -22.59
C VAL A 423 35.04 1.78 -23.40
N VAL A 424 34.33 0.65 -23.50
CA VAL A 424 34.83 -0.56 -24.19
C VAL A 424 34.62 -0.50 -25.71
N HIS A 425 33.68 0.31 -26.19
CA HIS A 425 33.38 0.46 -27.61
C HIS A 425 33.68 1.87 -28.11
N THR A 426 34.80 2.04 -28.84
CA THR A 426 35.24 3.32 -29.45
C THR A 426 34.43 3.77 -30.67
N GLN A 427 33.14 3.44 -30.71
CA GLN A 427 32.18 4.05 -31.63
C GLN A 427 30.92 4.36 -30.84
N ASP A 428 30.67 5.66 -30.65
CA ASP A 428 29.36 6.23 -30.34
C ASP A 428 28.38 5.70 -31.40
N PRO A 429 27.43 4.80 -31.06
CA PRO A 429 26.40 4.43 -32.00
C PRO A 429 25.48 5.65 -32.06
N GLY A 430 25.79 6.57 -32.97
CA GLY A 430 24.93 7.70 -33.26
C GLY A 430 23.48 7.21 -33.37
N PRO A 431 22.50 7.99 -32.87
CA PRO A 431 21.16 7.50 -32.56
C PRO A 431 20.59 6.71 -33.74
N ALA A 432 20.15 5.49 -33.46
CA ALA A 432 19.45 4.68 -34.45
C ALA A 432 18.23 5.48 -34.93
N ARG A 433 18.20 5.80 -36.22
CA ARG A 433 17.15 6.58 -36.87
C ARG A 433 15.83 5.80 -36.90
N PHE A 434 15.11 5.81 -35.79
CA PHE A 434 13.66 5.90 -35.78
C PHE A 434 13.33 7.39 -35.58
N ALA A 435 12.22 7.91 -36.14
CA ALA A 435 11.83 9.30 -35.87
C ALA A 435 11.82 9.51 -34.34
N GLU A 436 12.64 10.44 -33.85
CA GLU A 436 13.18 10.41 -32.48
C GLU A 436 12.05 10.25 -31.44
N PRO A 437 12.11 9.26 -30.55
CA PRO A 437 11.13 9.12 -29.47
C PRO A 437 10.96 10.40 -28.63
N GLY A 438 12.00 11.24 -28.53
CA GLY A 438 11.94 12.56 -27.89
C GLY A 438 10.99 13.56 -28.57
N GLU A 439 10.78 13.46 -29.89
CA GLU A 439 9.79 14.26 -30.61
C GLU A 439 8.35 13.79 -30.35
N ARG A 440 8.18 12.56 -29.83
CA ARG A 440 6.89 11.92 -29.54
C ARG A 440 6.49 12.01 -28.07
N ALA A 441 7.46 12.23 -27.19
CA ALA A 441 7.24 12.56 -25.79
C ALA A 441 6.87 14.04 -25.68
N ARG A 442 5.68 14.32 -25.15
CA ARG A 442 5.21 15.68 -24.90
C ARG A 442 5.17 15.95 -23.41
N ASP A 443 5.68 17.11 -23.03
CA ASP A 443 5.37 17.73 -21.74
C ASP A 443 3.89 18.08 -21.74
N THR A 444 3.09 17.39 -20.93
CA THR A 444 1.69 17.78 -20.70
C THR A 444 1.53 18.54 -19.40
N GLY A 445 2.59 18.65 -18.60
CA GLY A 445 2.63 19.40 -17.36
C GLY A 445 3.86 19.03 -16.52
N PRO A 446 4.18 19.80 -15.48
CA PRO A 446 5.36 19.53 -14.65
C PRO A 446 5.31 18.17 -13.90
N TRP A 447 4.16 17.48 -13.91
CA TRP A 447 3.96 16.18 -13.27
C TRP A 447 3.68 15.05 -14.26
N THR A 448 3.48 15.35 -15.55
CA THR A 448 2.96 14.37 -16.51
C THR A 448 3.64 14.45 -17.88
N ARG A 449 3.79 13.28 -18.49
CA ARG A 449 4.35 13.11 -19.84
C ARG A 449 3.42 12.23 -20.66
N THR A 450 3.39 12.47 -21.97
CA THR A 450 2.67 11.60 -22.90
C THR A 450 3.60 11.15 -24.02
N LEU A 451 3.71 9.85 -24.24
CA LEU A 451 4.47 9.23 -25.32
C LEU A 451 3.50 8.63 -26.33
N SER A 452 3.49 9.15 -27.55
CA SER A 452 2.63 8.63 -28.63
C SER A 452 3.14 7.29 -29.16
N GLU A 453 2.24 6.33 -29.36
CA GLU A 453 2.52 5.00 -29.90
C GLU A 453 1.93 4.91 -31.34
N PRO A 454 2.77 5.01 -32.38
CA PRO A 454 2.28 5.21 -33.75
C PRO A 454 1.70 3.95 -34.41
N VAL A 455 1.97 2.75 -33.90
CA VAL A 455 1.53 1.49 -34.53
C VAL A 455 0.04 1.28 -34.31
N THR A 456 -0.43 1.47 -33.08
CA THR A 456 -1.85 1.33 -32.73
C THR A 456 -2.60 2.65 -32.76
N GLY A 457 -1.88 3.77 -32.78
CA GLY A 457 -2.45 5.11 -32.63
C GLY A 457 -2.82 5.46 -31.18
N GLY A 458 -2.47 4.60 -30.23
CA GLY A 458 -2.61 4.87 -28.80
C GLY A 458 -1.46 5.71 -28.25
N ASN A 459 -1.41 5.83 -26.93
CA ASN A 459 -0.31 6.48 -26.23
C ASN A 459 -0.10 5.94 -24.82
N LEU A 460 1.02 6.33 -24.22
CA LEU A 460 1.35 6.13 -22.82
C LEU A 460 1.29 7.49 -22.11
N VAL A 461 0.49 7.58 -21.06
CA VAL A 461 0.48 8.75 -20.16
C VAL A 461 1.17 8.36 -18.86
N THR A 462 2.20 9.10 -18.47
CA THR A 462 3.02 8.85 -17.28
C THR A 462 2.90 10.02 -16.32
N ALA A 463 2.76 9.73 -15.03
CA ALA A 463 2.73 10.72 -13.95
C ALA A 463 3.78 10.40 -12.88
N PHE A 464 4.41 11.45 -12.35
CA PHE A 464 5.30 11.34 -11.18
C PHE A 464 4.49 11.49 -9.89
N VAL A 465 4.35 10.37 -9.16
CA VAL A 465 3.59 10.26 -7.91
C VAL A 465 4.45 10.36 -6.65
N GLY A 466 5.78 10.39 -6.80
CA GLY A 466 6.75 10.61 -5.71
C GLY A 466 7.48 9.34 -5.24
N ASP A 467 8.68 9.56 -4.68
CA ASP A 467 9.65 8.56 -4.18
C ASP A 467 9.18 7.77 -2.94
N ARG A 468 8.16 8.28 -2.24
CA ARG A 468 7.64 7.70 -0.99
C ARG A 468 6.38 6.86 -1.16
N VAL A 469 5.96 6.62 -2.39
CA VAL A 469 4.79 5.80 -2.71
C VAL A 469 5.30 4.46 -3.25
N SER A 470 4.90 3.35 -2.61
CA SER A 470 5.27 2.00 -3.06
C SER A 470 4.19 1.34 -3.92
N SER A 471 2.94 1.75 -3.75
CA SER A 471 1.80 1.26 -4.52
C SER A 471 0.63 2.21 -4.37
N CYS A 472 -0.22 2.24 -5.40
CA CYS A 472 -1.41 3.09 -5.46
C CYS A 472 -2.64 2.21 -5.72
N PRO A 473 -3.72 2.31 -4.91
CA PRO A 473 -5.00 1.74 -5.30
C PRO A 473 -5.50 2.39 -6.59
N VAL A 474 -6.23 1.59 -7.37
CA VAL A 474 -6.87 2.04 -8.60
C VAL A 474 -8.37 1.84 -8.48
N TRP A 475 -9.14 2.87 -8.85
CA TRP A 475 -10.59 2.91 -8.68
C TRP A 475 -11.30 3.15 -10.01
N LEU A 476 -12.42 2.46 -10.23
CA LEU A 476 -13.37 2.72 -11.31
C LEU A 476 -14.55 3.50 -10.74
N GLY A 477 -14.82 4.67 -11.33
CA GLY A 477 -15.98 5.48 -11.02
C GLY A 477 -17.14 5.14 -11.96
N ARG A 478 -18.31 4.81 -11.41
CA ARG A 478 -19.54 4.54 -12.16
C ARG A 478 -20.49 5.72 -12.09
N ALA A 479 -21.11 6.06 -13.22
CA ALA A 479 -22.27 6.96 -13.25
C ALA A 479 -23.51 6.24 -12.67
N ALA A 480 -24.57 7.02 -12.39
CA ALA A 480 -25.83 6.49 -11.85
C ALA A 480 -26.51 5.44 -12.75
N ASP A 481 -26.19 5.41 -14.04
CA ASP A 481 -26.67 4.39 -15.00
C ASP A 481 -25.77 3.15 -15.07
N GLY A 482 -24.74 3.07 -14.22
CA GLY A 482 -23.79 1.96 -14.12
C GLY A 482 -22.62 2.01 -15.10
N ARG A 483 -22.61 2.93 -16.07
CA ARG A 483 -21.48 3.08 -17.02
C ARG A 483 -20.22 3.58 -16.30
N VAL A 484 -19.06 3.14 -16.76
CA VAL A 484 -17.77 3.65 -16.25
C VAL A 484 -17.61 5.10 -16.71
N ALA A 485 -17.54 6.02 -15.75
CA ALA A 485 -17.38 7.45 -15.98
C ALA A 485 -15.94 7.92 -15.75
N ALA A 486 -15.17 7.22 -14.91
CA ALA A 486 -13.79 7.57 -14.61
C ALA A 486 -12.94 6.37 -14.19
N LEU A 487 -11.63 6.51 -14.35
CA LEU A 487 -10.60 5.68 -13.75
C LEU A 487 -9.69 6.58 -12.92
N LEU A 488 -9.32 6.17 -11.71
CA LEU A 488 -8.48 6.94 -10.80
C LEU A 488 -7.34 6.10 -10.24
N VAL A 489 -6.11 6.59 -10.38
CA VAL A 489 -4.96 6.17 -9.57
C VAL A 489 -4.87 7.10 -8.37
N ASP A 490 -4.98 6.52 -7.18
CA ASP A 490 -5.01 7.24 -5.92
C ASP A 490 -3.69 7.00 -5.18
N THR A 491 -2.90 8.07 -4.97
CA THR A 491 -1.54 7.94 -4.42
C THR A 491 -1.52 7.84 -2.90
N LEU A 492 -2.70 7.89 -2.25
CA LEU A 492 -2.85 7.93 -0.80
C LEU A 492 -2.06 9.07 -0.14
N ALA A 493 -1.77 10.14 -0.89
CA ALA A 493 -0.99 11.27 -0.39
C ALA A 493 -1.77 12.11 0.64
N VAL A 494 -3.11 11.99 0.69
CA VAL A 494 -3.93 12.72 1.66
C VAL A 494 -4.37 11.80 2.79
N GLU A 495 -4.32 12.32 4.02
CA GLU A 495 -4.91 11.71 5.20
C GLU A 495 -6.43 11.59 4.98
N ARG A 496 -6.96 10.42 5.33
CA ARG A 496 -8.39 10.14 5.26
C ARG A 496 -9.00 10.09 6.65
N PRO A 497 -10.27 10.49 6.80
CA PRO A 497 -11.00 10.21 8.02
C PRO A 497 -10.91 8.71 8.32
N ALA A 498 -10.52 8.36 9.55
CA ALA A 498 -10.61 6.97 10.00
C ALA A 498 -12.06 6.49 9.86
N GLN A 499 -12.24 5.27 9.36
CA GLN A 499 -13.49 4.54 9.57
C GLN A 499 -13.49 4.18 11.06
N TYR A 500 -14.29 4.91 11.84
CA TYR A 500 -14.53 4.59 13.24
C TYR A 500 -15.59 3.49 13.35
#